data_AF-A0A7X5IE52-F1
#
_entry.id   AF-A0A7X5IE52-F1
#
_cell.length_a   1.000
_cell.length_b   1.000
_cell.length_c   1.000
_cell.angle_alpha   90.00
_cell.angle_beta   90.00
_cell.angle_gamma   90.00
#
_symmetry.space_group_name_H-M   'P 1'
#
loop_
_entity.id
_entity.type
_entity.pdbx_description
1 polymer ?
#
loop_
_entity_poly.entity_id
_entity_poly.type
_entity_poly.pdbx_seq_one_letter_code
_entity_poly.pdbx_strand_id
1 'polypeptide(L)' 'MVFLADGCEPLEVVAPTDVLRRGGVEVVLASIKDDLAIRAAHGVTLVADAPLSALDLTGFA' A
#
# COMPACT_ATOMS: atom_id res chain seq x y z
N MET A 1 6.96 3.80 -2.06
CA MET A 1 5.82 2.97 -2.50
C MET A 1 5.77 1.69 -1.67
N VAL A 2 4.58 1.18 -1.37
CA VAL A 2 4.36 -0.07 -0.62
C VAL A 2 3.43 -0.97 -1.43
N PHE A 3 3.84 -2.22 -1.67
CA PHE A 3 3.01 -3.20 -2.37
C PHE A 3 2.10 -3.93 -1.41
N LEU A 4 0.81 -4.02 -1.75
CA LEU A 4 -0.22 -4.67 -0.96
C LEU A 4 -0.69 -5.94 -1.66
N ALA A 5 -0.72 -7.02 -0.89
CA ALA A 5 -1.24 -8.32 -1.28
C ALA A 5 -2.17 -8.85 -0.17
N ASP A 6 -3.09 -9.74 -0.53
CA ASP A 6 -3.91 -10.40 0.48
C ASP A 6 -3.01 -11.16 1.48
N GLY A 7 -3.39 -11.12 2.75
CA GLY A 7 -2.63 -11.74 3.84
C GLY A 7 -1.43 -10.95 4.34
N CYS A 8 -1.13 -9.76 3.79
CA CYS A 8 -0.09 -8.89 4.36
C CYS A 8 -0.40 -8.51 5.82
N GLU A 9 0.65 -8.28 6.61
CA GLU A 9 0.50 -7.84 7.99
C GLU A 9 0.12 -6.34 8.03
N PRO A 10 -1.10 -5.97 8.49
CA PRO A 10 -1.56 -4.59 8.41
C PRO A 10 -0.69 -3.61 9.21
N LEU A 11 -0.10 -4.04 10.33
CA LEU A 11 0.78 -3.16 11.10
C LEU A 11 2.05 -2.77 10.32
N GLU A 12 2.65 -3.73 9.61
CA GLU A 12 3.86 -3.52 8.80
C GLU A 12 3.59 -2.61 7.59
N VAL A 13 2.34 -2.46 7.17
CA VAL A 13 1.93 -1.49 6.14
C VAL A 13 1.63 -0.13 6.76
N VAL A 14 0.76 -0.09 7.77
CA VAL A 14 0.18 1.16 8.28
C VAL A 14 1.19 1.95 9.10
N ALA A 15 2.00 1.31 9.95
CA ALA A 15 2.94 2.01 10.81
C ALA A 15 4.02 2.79 10.03
N PRO A 16 4.79 2.20 9.09
CA PRO A 16 5.76 2.97 8.32
C PRO A 16 5.09 3.98 7.39
N THR A 17 3.92 3.65 6.82
CA THR A 17 3.17 4.58 5.95
C THR A 17 2.71 5.83 6.72
N ASP A 18 2.18 5.68 7.92
CA ASP A 18 1.75 6.82 8.77
C ASP A 18 2.93 7.71 9.14
N VAL A 19 4.06 7.13 9.56
CA VAL A 19 5.28 7.89 9.89
C VAL A 19 5.80 8.67 8.67
N LEU A 20 5.93 8.03 7.52
CA LEU A 20 6.42 8.66 6.29
C LEU A 20 5.50 9.79 5.82
N ARG A 21 4.19 9.54 5.77
CA ARG A 21 3.20 10.56 5.37
C ARG A 21 3.20 11.75 6.32
N ARG A 22 3.30 11.53 7.65
CA ARG A 22 3.46 12.62 8.64
C ARG A 22 4.77 13.38 8.49
N GLY A 23 5.82 12.72 8.00
CA GLY A 23 7.10 13.33 7.64
C GLY A 23 7.10 14.10 6.32
N GLY A 24 5.95 14.20 5.63
CA GLY A 24 5.83 14.88 4.34
C GLY A 24 6.33 14.04 3.15
N VAL A 25 6.62 12.76 3.35
CA VAL A 25 6.99 11.83 2.27
C VAL A 25 5.73 11.30 1.61
N GLU A 26 5.65 11.42 0.28
CA GLU A 26 4.59 10.79 -0.48
C GLU A 26 4.76 9.27 -0.47
N VAL A 27 3.72 8.55 -0.03
CA VAL A 27 3.68 7.09 -0.03
C VAL A 27 2.48 6.63 -0.82
N VAL A 28 2.74 5.92 -1.91
CA VAL A 28 1.73 5.21 -2.71
C VAL A 28 1.59 3.78 -2.20
N LEU A 29 0.38 3.39 -1.82
CA LEU A 29 -0.05 2.02 -1.56
C LEU A 29 -0.54 1.40 -2.86
N ALA A 30 0.18 0.41 -3.39
CA ALA A 30 -0.14 -0.20 -4.68
C ALA A 30 -0.64 -1.63 -4.50
N SER A 31 -1.84 -1.94 -4.99
CA SER A 31 -2.34 -3.32 -5.02
C SER A 31 -1.59 -4.13 -6.08
N ILE A 32 -1.15 -5.35 -5.75
CA ILE A 32 -0.57 -6.24 -6.77
C ILE A 32 -1.64 -6.89 -7.68
N LYS A 33 -2.92 -6.62 -7.42
CA LYS A 33 -4.08 -7.05 -8.21
C LYS A 33 -4.79 -5.81 -8.78
N ASP A 34 -5.85 -6.02 -9.57
CA ASP A 34 -6.70 -4.94 -10.04
C ASP A 34 -7.67 -4.41 -8.96
N ASP A 35 -7.96 -5.22 -7.93
CA ASP A 35 -8.80 -4.80 -6.80
C ASP A 35 -8.00 -3.94 -5.81
N LEU A 36 -8.58 -2.81 -5.41
CA LEU A 36 -7.99 -1.89 -4.43
C LEU A 36 -8.28 -2.32 -2.99
N ALA A 37 -9.32 -3.11 -2.74
CA ALA A 37 -9.64 -3.60 -1.40
C ALA A 37 -8.83 -4.87 -1.10
N ILE A 38 -7.84 -4.75 -0.22
CA ILE A 38 -6.92 -5.83 0.15
C ILE A 38 -7.36 -6.45 1.46
N ARG A 39 -7.54 -7.76 1.46
CA ARG A 39 -7.83 -8.52 2.68
C ARG A 39 -6.51 -8.83 3.38
N ALA A 40 -6.08 -7.91 4.24
CA ALA A 40 -4.90 -8.08 5.08
C ALA A 40 -5.17 -9.13 6.18
N ALA A 41 -4.13 -9.52 6.92
CA ALA A 41 -4.26 -10.40 8.07
C ALA A 41 -5.19 -9.79 9.14
N HIS A 42 -5.62 -10.61 10.10
CA HIS A 42 -6.39 -10.19 11.28
C HIS A 42 -7.76 -9.53 10.95
N GLY A 43 -8.34 -9.83 9.79
CA GLY A 43 -9.67 -9.32 9.40
C GLY A 43 -9.67 -7.85 8.99
N VAL A 44 -8.49 -7.24 8.81
CA VAL A 44 -8.35 -5.85 8.38
C VAL A 44 -8.50 -5.76 6.86
N THR A 45 -9.18 -4.72 6.39
CA THR A 45 -9.21 -4.38 4.97
C THR A 45 -8.41 -3.10 4.75
N LEU A 46 -7.36 -3.19 3.94
CA LEU A 46 -6.59 -2.02 3.50
C LEU A 46 -7.07 -1.62 2.12
N VAL A 47 -7.12 -0.31 1.84
CA VAL A 47 -7.49 0.21 0.51
C VAL A 47 -6.23 0.78 -0.12
N ALA A 48 -5.82 0.20 -1.26
CA ALA A 48 -4.73 0.70 -2.08
C ALA A 48 -5.13 1.99 -2.79
N ASP A 49 -4.14 2.84 -3.07
CA ASP A 49 -4.32 4.08 -3.84
C ASP A 49 -4.52 3.78 -5.34
N ALA A 50 -3.84 2.74 -5.86
CA ALA A 50 -3.90 2.33 -7.27
C ALA A 50 -3.55 0.83 -7.45
N PRO A 51 -3.97 0.18 -8.54
CA PRO A 51 -3.41 -1.11 -8.93
C PRO A 51 -1.99 -0.92 -9.48
N LEU A 52 -1.10 -1.87 -9.22
CA LEU A 52 0.30 -1.83 -9.65
C LEU A 52 0.42 -1.72 -11.18
N SER A 53 -0.52 -2.33 -11.91
CA SER A 53 -0.63 -2.27 -13.36
C SER A 53 -0.83 -0.86 -13.92
N ALA A 54 -1.25 0.10 -13.10
CA ALA A 54 -1.50 1.49 -13.50
C ALA A 54 -0.38 2.46 -13.07
N LEU A 55 0.68 2.00 -12.41
CA LEU A 55 1.75 2.85 -11.89
C LEU A 55 3.00 2.83 -12.76
N ASP A 56 3.59 4.01 -12.97
CA ASP A 56 4.95 4.14 -13.50
C ASP A 56 5.96 3.96 -12.37
N LEU A 57 6.69 2.85 -12.40
CA LEU A 57 7.64 2.49 -11.35
C LEU A 57 8.95 3.30 -11.43
N THR A 58 9.21 4.02 -12.52
CA THR A 58 10.44 4.80 -12.70
C THR A 58 10.45 6.11 -11.91
N GLY A 59 9.28 6.56 -11.45
CA GLY A 59 9.12 7.80 -10.68
C GLY A 59 9.40 7.69 -9.19
N PHE A 60 9.71 6.50 -8.67
CA PHE A 60 10.02 6.29 -7.26
C PHE A 60 11.54 6.21 -7.06
N ALA A 61 12.07 7.12 -6.25
CA ALA A 61 13.47 7.17 -5.83
C ALA A 61 13.72 6.39 -4.54
#